data_AF-A0A8T3T1I0-F1
#
_entry.id   AF-A0A8T3T1I0-F1
#
_cell.length_a   1.000
_cell.length_b   1.000
_cell.length_c   1.000
_cell.angle_alpha   90.00
_cell.angle_beta   90.00
_cell.angle_gamma   90.00
#
_symmetry.space_group_name_H-M   'P 1'
#
loop_
_entity.id
_entity.type
_entity.pdbx_description
1 polymer ?
#
loop_
_entity_poly.entity_id
_entity_poly.type
_entity_poly.pdbx_seq_one_letter_code
_entity_poly.pdbx_strand_id
1 'polypeptide(L)'
;MDIVKARSLTDDELLDELSTAKRHLYDLRFQLATRQLTDYSQIPQTRRNIARILTVMTERQLSATAPTATIEPEPERAPRRTLVTRRGRRSATTGASQ
;
A
#
# COMPACT_ATOMS: atom_id res chain seq x y z
N MET A 1 -15.32 -11.53 -7.10
CA MET A 1 -15.93 -10.19 -7.10
C MET A 1 -15.03 -9.22 -7.83
N ASP A 2 -15.58 -8.54 -8.84
CA ASP A 2 -14.86 -7.54 -9.64
C ASP A 2 -14.92 -6.18 -8.94
N ILE A 3 -13.80 -5.45 -8.95
CA ILE A 3 -13.68 -4.18 -8.24
C ILE A 3 -14.65 -3.11 -8.75
N VAL A 4 -15.03 -3.19 -10.02
CA VAL A 4 -16.02 -2.29 -10.65
C VAL A 4 -17.40 -2.46 -10.01
N LYS A 5 -17.80 -3.71 -9.72
CA LYS A 5 -19.07 -4.00 -9.03
C LYS A 5 -19.06 -3.54 -7.58
N ALA A 6 -17.91 -3.63 -6.89
CA ALA A 6 -17.79 -3.13 -5.52
C ALA A 6 -17.98 -1.60 -5.45
N ARG A 7 -17.55 -0.86 -6.47
CA ARG A 7 -17.70 0.61 -6.49
C ARG A 7 -19.13 1.09 -6.77
N SER A 8 -19.94 0.29 -7.46
CA SER A 8 -21.34 0.64 -7.78
C SER A 8 -22.33 0.36 -6.65
N LEU A 9 -21.95 -0.45 -5.65
CA LEU A 9 -22.81 -0.80 -4.52
C LEU A 9 -22.88 0.34 -3.48
N THR A 10 -23.99 0.42 -2.77
CA THR A 10 -24.16 1.32 -1.63
C THR A 10 -23.30 0.89 -0.44
N ASP A 11 -23.12 1.77 0.56
CA ASP A 11 -22.33 1.44 1.74
C ASP A 11 -22.91 0.26 2.54
N ASP A 12 -24.23 0.18 2.64
CA ASP A 12 -24.93 -0.90 3.36
C ASP A 12 -24.79 -2.24 2.61
N GLU A 13 -24.96 -2.24 1.29
CA GLU A 13 -24.75 -3.45 0.47
C GLU A 13 -23.30 -3.95 0.52
N LEU A 14 -22.31 -3.03 0.61
CA LEU A 14 -20.91 -3.40 0.78
C LEU A 14 -20.65 -4.09 2.12
N LEU A 15 -21.32 -3.64 3.19
CA LEU A 15 -21.23 -4.26 4.52
C LEU A 15 -21.86 -5.66 4.51
N ASP A 16 -23.02 -5.82 3.88
CA ASP A 16 -23.70 -7.11 3.75
C ASP A 16 -22.88 -8.10 2.92
N GLU A 17 -22.33 -7.66 1.78
CA GLU A 17 -21.47 -8.48 0.93
C GLU A 17 -20.18 -8.88 1.68
N LEU A 18 -19.61 -7.97 2.48
CA LEU A 18 -18.45 -8.26 3.32
C LEU A 18 -18.77 -9.32 4.38
N SER A 19 -19.96 -9.25 5.00
CA SER A 19 -20.41 -10.25 5.98
C SER A 19 -20.57 -11.64 5.34
N THR A 20 -21.18 -11.68 4.15
CA THR A 20 -21.40 -12.89 3.36
C THR A 20 -20.07 -13.51 2.93
N ALA A 21 -19.14 -12.70 2.43
CA ALA A 21 -17.81 -13.16 2.04
C ALA A 21 -16.99 -13.72 3.21
N LYS A 22 -17.14 -13.14 4.41
CA LYS A 22 -16.50 -13.66 5.64
C LYS A 22 -17.10 -15.01 6.07
N ARG A 23 -18.44 -15.14 6.01
CA ARG A 23 -19.14 -16.40 6.26
C ARG A 23 -18.63 -17.50 5.31
N HIS A 24 -18.58 -17.20 4.01
CA HIS A 24 -18.08 -18.13 3.02
C HIS A 24 -16.62 -18.54 3.28
N LEU A 25 -15.75 -17.60 3.68
CA LEU A 25 -14.37 -17.93 4.06
C LEU A 25 -14.31 -18.87 5.29
N TYR A 26 -15.21 -18.69 6.26
CA TYR A 26 -15.31 -19.60 7.41
C TYR A 26 -15.71 -21.02 6.97
N ASP A 27 -16.71 -21.13 6.11
CA ASP A 27 -17.19 -22.41 5.59
C ASP A 27 -16.09 -23.13 4.78
N LEU A 28 -15.36 -22.42 3.92
CA LEU A 28 -14.23 -22.97 3.17
C LEU A 28 -13.11 -23.45 4.10
N ARG A 29 -12.84 -22.73 5.19
CA ARG A 29 -11.85 -23.15 6.20
C ARG A 29 -12.33 -24.35 7.01
N PHE A 30 -13.63 -24.44 7.27
CA PHE A 30 -14.23 -25.60 7.92
C PHE A 30 -14.13 -26.84 7.04
N GLN A 31 -14.49 -26.73 5.76
CA GLN A 31 -14.34 -27.80 4.76
C GLN A 31 -12.88 -28.22 4.56
N LEU A 32 -11.94 -27.26 4.63
CA LEU A 32 -10.50 -27.55 4.59
C LEU A 32 -10.08 -28.39 5.80
N ALA A 33 -10.56 -28.04 7.00
CA ALA A 33 -10.24 -28.78 8.23
C ALA A 33 -10.82 -30.21 8.21
N THR A 34 -12.02 -30.40 7.66
CA THR A 34 -12.65 -31.71 7.50
C THR A 34 -12.11 -32.51 6.31
N ARG A 35 -11.19 -31.94 5.52
CA ARG A 35 -10.65 -32.50 4.27
C ARG A 35 -11.72 -32.82 3.22
N GLN A 36 -12.85 -32.10 3.25
CA GLN A 36 -13.95 -32.22 2.29
C GLN A 36 -13.89 -31.14 1.19
N LEU A 37 -12.88 -30.27 1.23
CA LEU A 37 -12.73 -29.20 0.26
C LEU A 37 -12.27 -29.76 -1.09
N THR A 38 -13.10 -29.55 -2.11
CA THR A 38 -12.84 -29.97 -3.49
C THR A 38 -12.03 -28.94 -4.28
N ASP A 39 -12.24 -27.64 -4.03
CA ASP A 39 -11.56 -26.56 -4.75
C ASP A 39 -10.83 -25.59 -3.79
N TYR A 40 -9.51 -25.72 -3.77
CA TYR A 40 -8.61 -24.91 -2.94
C TYR A 40 -8.42 -23.48 -3.49
N SER A 41 -8.75 -23.22 -4.76
CA SER A 41 -8.61 -21.90 -5.38
C SER A 41 -9.65 -20.89 -4.85
N GLN A 42 -10.75 -21.39 -4.27
CA GLN A 42 -11.81 -20.58 -3.68
C GLN A 42 -11.36 -19.78 -2.46
N ILE A 43 -10.44 -20.32 -1.65
CA ILE A 43 -9.91 -19.65 -0.46
C ILE A 43 -9.16 -18.35 -0.83
N PRO A 44 -8.10 -18.37 -1.68
CA PRO A 44 -7.42 -17.15 -2.06
C PRO A 44 -8.33 -16.20 -2.84
N GLN A 45 -9.28 -16.71 -3.63
CA GLN A 45 -10.24 -15.86 -4.34
C GLN A 45 -11.17 -15.10 -3.38
N THR A 46 -11.72 -15.79 -2.38
CA THR A 46 -12.58 -15.18 -1.36
C THR A 46 -11.81 -14.16 -0.51
N ARG A 47 -10.55 -14.45 -0.15
CA ARG A 47 -9.67 -13.48 0.52
C ARG A 47 -9.44 -12.22 -0.30
N ARG A 48 -9.18 -12.36 -1.62
CA ARG A 48 -9.03 -11.20 -2.52
C ARG A 48 -10.32 -10.38 -2.62
N ASN A 49 -11.48 -11.04 -2.64
CA ASN A 49 -12.77 -10.34 -2.67
C ASN A 49 -12.95 -9.48 -1.41
N ILE A 50 -12.69 -10.04 -0.22
CA ILE A 50 -12.76 -9.29 1.05
C ILE A 50 -11.80 -8.09 1.04
N ALA A 51 -10.56 -8.28 0.58
CA ALA A 51 -9.58 -7.20 0.49
C ALA A 51 -10.06 -6.06 -0.42
N ARG A 52 -10.62 -6.38 -1.60
CA ARG A 52 -11.16 -5.38 -2.53
C ARG A 52 -12.31 -4.56 -1.92
N ILE A 53 -13.22 -5.22 -1.20
CA ILE A 53 -14.34 -4.53 -0.52
C ILE A 53 -13.80 -3.56 0.54
N LEU A 54 -12.87 -4.02 1.37
CA LEU A 54 -12.22 -3.19 2.39
C LEU A 54 -11.48 -1.99 1.78
N THR A 55 -10.81 -2.18 0.64
CA THR A 55 -10.15 -1.07 -0.07
C THR A 55 -11.15 -0.01 -0.51
N VAL A 56 -12.29 -0.39 -1.12
CA VAL A 56 -13.31 0.56 -1.54
C VAL A 56 -13.91 1.32 -0.34
N MET A 57 -14.18 0.62 0.77
CA MET A 57 -14.64 1.27 2.01
C MET A 57 -13.62 2.29 2.54
N THR A 58 -12.34 1.93 2.50
CA THR A 58 -11.25 2.83 2.93
C THR A 58 -11.12 4.04 1.98
N GLU A 59 -11.23 3.83 0.66
CA GLU A 59 -11.23 4.91 -0.35
C GLU A 59 -12.37 5.91 -0.08
N ARG A 60 -13.57 5.44 0.28
CA ARG A 60 -14.71 6.29 0.66
C ARG A 60 -14.46 7.06 1.95
N GLN A 61 -13.91 6.40 2.97
CA GLN A 61 -13.58 7.04 4.25
C GLN A 61 -12.49 8.11 4.11
N LEU A 62 -11.46 7.87 3.31
CA LEU A 62 -10.39 8.83 3.03
C LEU A 62 -10.92 10.04 2.24
N SER A 63 -11.85 9.81 1.32
CA SER A 63 -12.50 10.90 0.57
C SER A 63 -13.38 11.77 1.47
N ALA A 64 -14.03 11.17 2.48
CA ALA A 64 -14.79 11.90 3.50
C ALA A 64 -13.89 12.60 4.54
N THR A 65 -12.70 12.05 4.81
CA THR A 65 -11.74 12.52 5.82
C THR A 65 -10.53 13.20 5.18
N ALA A 66 -10.74 13.93 4.09
CA ALA A 66 -9.75 14.89 3.59
C ALA A 66 -10.12 16.32 4.03
N PRO A 67 -10.03 16.69 5.32
CA PRO A 67 -9.87 18.09 5.65
C PRO A 67 -8.44 18.48 5.26
N THR A 68 -8.35 19.45 4.35
CA THR A 68 -7.35 20.52 4.42
C THR A 68 -5.97 20.07 4.87
N ALA A 69 -5.17 19.54 3.95
CA ALA A 69 -3.74 19.76 4.05
C ALA A 69 -3.53 21.27 3.90
N THR A 70 -3.60 21.98 5.04
CA THR A 70 -3.03 23.31 5.22
C THR A 70 -1.61 23.21 4.70
N ILE A 71 -1.39 23.79 3.52
CA ILE A 71 -0.07 24.12 3.03
C ILE A 71 0.40 25.22 3.97
N GLU A 72 1.02 24.86 5.09
CA GLU A 72 1.91 25.79 5.76
C GLU A 72 3.17 25.86 4.90
N PRO A 73 3.50 27.01 4.28
CA PRO A 73 4.80 27.16 3.66
C PRO A 73 5.84 27.16 4.78
N GLU A 74 6.59 26.07 4.91
CA GLU A 74 7.77 25.96 5.78
C GLU A 74 8.69 27.18 5.51
N PRO A 75 8.90 28.11 6.47
CA PRO A 75 9.77 29.24 6.24
C PRO A 75 11.23 28.79 6.25
N GLU A 76 11.85 28.91 5.07
CA GLU A 76 13.28 29.21 4.85
C GLU A 76 14.31 28.30 5.56
N ARG A 77 14.65 27.18 4.89
CA ARG A 77 15.82 26.37 5.25
C ARG A 77 17.12 27.18 5.11
N ALA A 78 17.77 27.44 6.24
CA ALA A 78 19.07 28.11 6.35
C ALA A 78 20.17 27.47 5.46
N PRO A 79 21.13 28.25 4.92
CA PRO A 79 22.10 27.76 3.96
C PRO A 79 23.08 26.77 4.59
N ARG A 80 23.21 25.59 3.97
CA ARG A 80 24.21 24.57 4.32
C ARG A 80 25.60 25.15 4.10
N ARG A 81 26.31 25.36 5.22
CA ARG A 81 27.70 25.81 5.31
C ARG A 81 28.59 25.08 4.29
N THR A 82 29.08 25.83 3.28
CA THR A 82 30.04 25.34 2.28
C THR A 82 31.40 25.11 2.92
N LEU A 83 31.82 23.86 3.05
CA LEU A 83 33.20 23.52 3.39
C LEU A 83 34.07 23.67 2.14
N VAL A 84 34.55 24.90 1.91
CA VAL A 84 35.76 25.11 1.11
C VAL A 84 36.97 24.89 2.02
N THR A 85 37.64 23.76 1.88
CA THR A 85 39.01 23.60 2.38
C THR A 85 39.93 23.03 1.31
N ARG A 86 40.50 23.99 0.58
CA ARG A 86 41.92 24.11 0.23
C ARG A 86 42.66 22.87 -0.31
N ARG A 87 42.74 22.87 -1.64
CA ARG A 87 43.97 22.80 -2.47
C ARG A 87 44.86 21.57 -2.24
N GLY A 88 44.79 20.68 -3.24
CA GLY A 88 45.71 19.58 -3.44
C GLY A 88 47.17 19.99 -3.40
N ARG A 89 47.95 19.19 -2.68
CA ARG A 89 49.40 19.12 -2.81
C ARG A 89 49.80 17.69 -2.47
N ARG A 90 50.10 16.90 -3.49
CA ARG A 90 51.14 15.86 -3.55
C ARG A 90 50.81 14.79 -4.61
N SER A 91 51.66 14.73 -5.62
CA SER A 91 52.32 13.51 -6.15
C SER A 91 52.96 13.92 -7.49
N ALA A 92 54.26 14.23 -7.52
CA ALA A 92 55.34 13.26 -7.75
C ALA A 92 55.27 12.66 -9.16
N THR A 93 56.22 13.08 -10.03
CA THR A 93 57.05 12.24 -10.92
C THR A 93 57.74 13.13 -11.96
N THR A 94 59.02 13.47 -11.75
CA THR A 94 59.94 13.68 -12.87
C THR A 94 60.92 12.52 -12.81
N GLY A 95 60.77 11.63 -13.78
CA GLY A 95 61.54 10.40 -13.92
C GLY A 95 63.00 10.65 -14.27
N ALA A 96 63.79 9.63 -13.98
CA ALA A 96 65.18 9.46 -14.35
C ALA A 96 65.38 9.19 -15.86
N SER A 97 66.58 9.51 -16.33
CA SER A 97 67.36 8.88 -17.41
C SER A 97 66.78 8.83 -18.84
N GLN A 98 67.41 9.57 -19.77
CA GLN A 98 68.59 9.14 -20.56
C GLN A 98 69.30 10.37 -21.15
#